data_AF-A0A7R9ZWW0-F1
#
_entry.id   AF-A0A7R9ZWW0-F1
#
_cell.length_a   1.000
_cell.length_b   1.000
_cell.length_c   1.000
_cell.angle_alpha   90.00
_cell.angle_beta   90.00
_cell.angle_gamma   90.00
#
_symmetry.space_group_name_H-M   'P 1'
#
loop_
_entity.id
_entity.type
_entity.pdbx_description
1 polymer ?
#
loop_
_entity_poly.entity_id
_entity_poly.type
_entity_poly.pdbx_seq_one_letter_code
_entity_poly.pdbx_strand_id
1 'polypeptide(L)'
;RPLLQIVRGAEFAGPSTYVALEAAHAVVVALCEAPTGPGAANLSLASVLVKVSSAVCDCVFEETNAQVDEATVMQMITVLGFCTTAPAGADVAAFPENARLQAFSKVLALWGHYRHSPALRACAQAALQRMLDFACADLGAQAAFVDAVFSRMAVEVGPSQPAERALLYLRCLQRLMTHPAARQWSVAESPQASFFQDAVPLALLRIGEHFSTSISVLSLLLPIVNRACWLCVDHWAVAAGGEDEG
;
A
#
# COMPACT_ATOMS: atom_id res chain seq x y z
N ARG A 1 -15.63 -14.86 15.71
CA ARG A 1 -15.02 -16.17 15.37
C ARG A 1 -15.77 -16.88 14.24
N PRO A 2 -17.11 -17.04 14.27
CA PRO A 2 -17.85 -17.66 13.16
C PRO A 2 -17.69 -16.92 11.82
N LEU A 3 -17.75 -15.58 11.84
CA LEU A 3 -17.55 -14.75 10.64
C LEU A 3 -16.20 -14.99 9.96
N LEU A 4 -15.11 -15.03 10.74
CA LEU A 4 -13.76 -15.27 10.20
C LEU A 4 -13.58 -16.69 9.65
N GLN A 5 -14.35 -17.66 10.14
CA GLN A 5 -14.33 -19.01 9.58
C GLN A 5 -15.01 -19.06 8.22
N ILE A 6 -16.10 -18.30 8.03
CA ILE A 6 -16.77 -18.17 6.72
C ILE A 6 -15.82 -17.48 5.72
N VAL A 7 -15.17 -16.39 6.14
CA VAL A 7 -14.18 -15.69 5.30
C VAL A 7 -13.01 -16.60 4.91
N ARG A 8 -12.55 -17.47 5.82
CA ARG A 8 -11.47 -18.45 5.55
C ARG A 8 -11.93 -19.72 4.83
N GLY A 9 -13.21 -19.82 4.47
CA GLY A 9 -13.78 -21.02 3.85
C GLY A 9 -13.09 -21.36 2.52
N ALA A 10 -12.99 -22.66 2.23
CA ALA A 10 -12.46 -23.16 0.96
C ALA A 10 -13.37 -22.78 -0.23
N GLU A 11 -14.67 -22.64 0.02
CA GLU A 11 -15.66 -22.13 -0.93
C GLU A 11 -15.78 -20.61 -0.74
N PHE A 12 -14.74 -19.87 -1.13
CA PHE A 12 -14.75 -18.41 -1.09
C PHE A 12 -15.60 -17.85 -2.23
N ALA A 13 -16.92 -18.03 -2.14
CA ALA A 13 -17.87 -17.55 -3.15
C ALA A 13 -19.26 -17.31 -2.54
N GLY A 14 -20.03 -16.43 -3.17
CA GLY A 14 -21.46 -16.27 -2.93
C GLY A 14 -21.86 -15.35 -1.75
N PRO A 15 -23.19 -15.21 -1.54
CA PRO A 15 -23.76 -14.18 -0.66
C PRO A 15 -23.34 -14.28 0.81
N SER A 16 -23.07 -15.49 1.31
CA SER A 16 -22.62 -15.72 2.68
C SER A 16 -21.24 -15.11 2.93
N THR A 17 -20.34 -15.22 1.96
CA THR A 17 -18.99 -14.64 2.01
C THR A 17 -19.06 -13.12 1.98
N TYR A 18 -19.86 -12.56 1.08
CA TYR A 18 -20.12 -11.11 1.04
C TYR A 18 -20.64 -10.58 2.38
N VAL A 19 -21.70 -11.22 2.92
CA VAL A 19 -22.30 -10.81 4.21
C VAL A 19 -21.31 -10.96 5.36
N ALA A 20 -20.47 -11.99 5.35
CA ALA A 20 -19.44 -12.16 6.38
C ALA A 20 -18.36 -11.06 6.31
N LEU A 21 -17.97 -10.63 5.10
CA LEU A 21 -17.04 -9.52 4.89
C LEU A 21 -17.65 -8.17 5.28
N GLU A 22 -18.91 -7.90 4.90
CA GLU A 22 -19.68 -6.73 5.33
C GLU A 22 -19.78 -6.66 6.85
N ALA A 23 -20.16 -7.76 7.50
CA ALA A 23 -20.24 -7.83 8.95
C ALA A 23 -18.88 -7.61 9.62
N ALA A 24 -17.81 -8.20 9.08
CA ALA A 24 -16.45 -7.99 9.57
C ALA A 24 -16.03 -6.51 9.42
N HIS A 25 -16.35 -5.88 8.29
CA HIS A 25 -16.08 -4.48 8.04
C HIS A 25 -16.80 -3.58 9.05
N ALA A 26 -18.11 -3.77 9.21
CA ALA A 26 -18.94 -2.99 10.12
C ALA A 26 -18.46 -3.10 11.58
N VAL A 27 -18.06 -4.30 12.01
CA VAL A 27 -17.45 -4.50 13.34
C VAL A 27 -16.16 -3.71 13.49
N VAL A 28 -15.29 -3.75 12.48
CA VAL A 28 -14.03 -3.00 12.50
C VAL A 28 -14.27 -1.49 12.55
N VAL A 29 -15.20 -0.96 11.75
CA VAL A 29 -15.58 0.46 11.76
C VAL A 29 -16.11 0.86 13.14
N ALA A 30 -17.06 0.10 13.69
CA ALA A 30 -17.64 0.38 15.00
C ALA A 30 -16.60 0.36 16.13
N LEU A 31 -15.60 -0.52 16.05
CA LEU A 31 -14.50 -0.57 17.02
C LEU A 31 -13.53 0.62 16.89
N CYS A 32 -13.35 1.16 15.68
CA CYS A 32 -12.56 2.36 15.46
C CYS A 32 -13.28 3.63 15.94
N GLU A 33 -14.61 3.66 15.88
CA GLU A 33 -15.44 4.81 16.30
C GLU A 33 -15.78 4.80 17.79
N ALA A 34 -15.62 3.66 18.47
CA ALA A 34 -15.96 3.52 19.88
C ALA A 34 -15.06 4.40 20.77
N PRO A 35 -15.63 5.20 21.69
CA PRO A 35 -14.84 6.00 22.62
C PRO A 35 -14.03 5.07 23.54
N THR A 36 -12.73 5.36 23.68
CA THR A 36 -11.82 4.64 24.58
C THR A 36 -12.17 4.92 26.04
N GLY A 37 -13.17 4.20 26.56
CA GLY A 37 -13.62 4.29 27.95
C GLY A 37 -12.75 3.46 28.90
N PRO A 38 -12.57 3.90 30.16
CA PRO A 38 -11.86 3.15 31.18
C PRO A 38 -12.73 1.95 31.60
N GLY A 39 -12.49 0.77 31.03
CA GLY A 39 -13.18 -0.47 31.41
C GLY A 39 -13.49 -1.45 30.29
N ALA A 40 -13.15 -1.15 29.03
CA ALA A 40 -13.36 -2.11 27.94
C ALA A 40 -12.34 -3.26 28.01
N ALA A 41 -12.82 -4.48 28.25
CA ALA A 41 -12.00 -5.67 28.32
C ALA A 41 -11.30 -6.01 26.97
N ASN A 42 -9.97 -5.86 26.97
CA ASN A 42 -8.96 -6.82 26.51
C ASN A 42 -9.01 -7.43 25.09
N LEU A 43 -9.42 -6.67 24.07
CA LEU A 43 -8.95 -6.92 22.70
C LEU A 43 -8.39 -5.62 22.15
N SER A 44 -7.07 -5.55 21.96
CA SER A 44 -6.48 -4.42 21.25
C SER A 44 -7.11 -4.35 19.86
N LEU A 45 -7.58 -3.16 19.46
CA LEU A 45 -8.17 -2.90 18.14
C LEU A 45 -7.29 -3.51 17.03
N ALA A 46 -5.98 -3.33 17.14
CA ALA A 46 -4.99 -3.97 16.29
C ALA A 46 -5.07 -5.49 16.18
N SER A 47 -5.27 -6.22 17.29
CA SER A 47 -5.42 -7.67 17.22
C SER A 47 -6.63 -8.07 16.36
N VAL A 48 -7.71 -7.27 16.42
CA VAL A 48 -8.90 -7.49 15.59
C VAL A 48 -8.60 -7.16 14.13
N LEU A 49 -8.01 -6.00 13.85
CA LEU A 49 -7.61 -5.58 12.50
C LEU A 49 -6.71 -6.63 11.83
N VAL A 50 -5.70 -7.14 12.53
CA VAL A 50 -4.79 -8.18 12.03
C VAL A 50 -5.53 -9.48 11.75
N LYS A 51 -6.39 -9.94 12.66
CA LYS A 51 -7.16 -11.18 12.47
C LYS A 51 -8.09 -11.09 11.27
N VAL A 52 -8.76 -9.94 11.09
CA VAL A 52 -9.63 -9.69 9.93
C VAL A 52 -8.81 -9.63 8.66
N SER A 53 -7.74 -8.83 8.63
CA SER A 53 -6.86 -8.69 7.47
C SER A 53 -6.22 -10.01 7.05
N SER A 54 -5.66 -10.79 7.99
CA SER A 54 -5.13 -12.14 7.71
C SER A 54 -6.22 -13.04 7.17
N ALA A 55 -7.40 -13.09 7.80
CA ALA A 55 -8.49 -13.93 7.31
C ALA A 55 -8.85 -13.62 5.85
N VAL A 56 -8.91 -12.34 5.47
CA VAL A 56 -9.19 -11.91 4.08
C VAL A 56 -8.01 -12.19 3.13
N CYS A 57 -6.77 -12.09 3.61
CA CYS A 57 -5.59 -12.41 2.80
C CYS A 57 -5.46 -13.91 2.52
N ASP A 58 -5.75 -14.73 3.54
CA ASP A 58 -5.67 -16.19 3.53
C ASP A 58 -6.79 -16.84 2.71
N CYS A 59 -7.82 -16.08 2.33
CA CYS A 59 -8.82 -16.52 1.37
C CYS A 59 -8.11 -17.02 0.10
N VAL A 60 -8.24 -18.32 -0.17
CA VAL A 60 -7.72 -18.93 -1.39
C VAL A 60 -8.57 -18.39 -2.54
N PHE A 61 -8.05 -17.33 -3.15
CA PHE A 61 -8.43 -16.97 -4.50
C PHE A 61 -7.71 -17.96 -5.37
N GLU A 62 -8.36 -19.07 -5.68
CA GLU A 62 -7.93 -19.81 -6.85
C GLU A 62 -8.04 -18.82 -8.00
N GLU A 63 -6.89 -18.45 -8.58
CA GLU A 63 -6.78 -17.63 -9.79
C GLU A 63 -7.53 -18.27 -10.99
N THR A 64 -8.21 -19.40 -10.76
CA THR A 64 -9.03 -20.22 -11.64
C THR A 64 -10.52 -20.26 -11.29
N ASN A 65 -10.99 -19.75 -10.14
CA ASN A 65 -12.40 -19.85 -9.77
C ASN A 65 -13.20 -18.64 -10.30
N ALA A 66 -13.71 -18.77 -11.53
CA ALA A 66 -14.52 -17.79 -12.25
C ALA A 66 -15.88 -17.44 -11.58
N GLN A 67 -16.09 -17.82 -10.32
CA GLN A 67 -17.37 -17.74 -9.61
C GLN A 67 -17.42 -16.72 -8.47
N VAL A 68 -16.31 -16.03 -8.14
CA VAL A 68 -16.36 -14.98 -7.12
C VAL A 68 -16.97 -13.71 -7.73
N ASP A 69 -18.11 -13.29 -7.18
CA ASP A 69 -18.80 -12.10 -7.63
C ASP A 69 -17.97 -10.82 -7.37
N GLU A 70 -18.11 -9.83 -8.25
CA GLU A 70 -17.34 -8.58 -8.14
C GLU A 70 -17.63 -7.81 -6.84
N ALA A 71 -18.83 -7.94 -6.26
CA ALA A 71 -19.18 -7.24 -5.02
C ALA A 71 -18.40 -7.81 -3.83
N THR A 72 -18.22 -9.12 -3.75
CA THR A 72 -17.40 -9.82 -2.76
C THR A 72 -15.95 -9.35 -2.87
N VAL A 73 -15.39 -9.29 -4.08
CA VAL A 73 -14.01 -8.83 -4.30
C VAL A 73 -13.85 -7.35 -3.92
N MET A 74 -14.80 -6.52 -4.31
CA MET A 74 -14.83 -5.10 -3.95
C MET A 74 -14.88 -4.93 -2.42
N GLN A 75 -15.63 -5.77 -1.72
CA GLN A 75 -15.71 -5.74 -0.27
C GLN A 75 -14.43 -6.23 0.39
N MET A 76 -13.75 -7.24 -0.16
CA MET A 76 -12.40 -7.63 0.30
C MET A 76 -11.42 -6.47 0.18
N ILE A 77 -11.38 -5.80 -0.97
CA ILE A 77 -10.50 -4.65 -1.21
C ILE A 77 -10.79 -3.55 -0.18
N THR A 78 -12.06 -3.29 0.08
CA THR A 78 -12.51 -2.28 1.05
C THR A 78 -12.06 -2.63 2.47
N VAL A 79 -12.29 -3.87 2.91
CA VAL A 79 -11.87 -4.35 4.23
C VAL A 79 -10.35 -4.29 4.40
N LEU A 80 -9.59 -4.75 3.42
CA LEU A 80 -8.12 -4.71 3.46
C LEU A 80 -7.61 -3.28 3.53
N GLY A 81 -8.14 -2.40 2.66
CA GLY A 81 -7.82 -0.98 2.68
C GLY A 81 -8.08 -0.36 4.05
N PHE A 82 -9.30 -0.55 4.59
CA PHE A 82 -9.66 0.02 5.87
C PHE A 82 -8.81 -0.53 7.02
N CYS A 83 -8.59 -1.85 7.09
CA CYS A 83 -7.80 -2.45 8.17
C CYS A 83 -6.37 -1.87 8.24
N THR A 84 -5.78 -1.57 7.10
CA THR A 84 -4.41 -1.04 7.00
C THR A 84 -4.27 0.45 7.26
N THR A 85 -5.36 1.22 7.11
CA THR A 85 -5.39 2.68 7.24
C THR A 85 -6.32 3.15 8.35
N ALA A 86 -6.85 2.24 9.16
CA ALA A 86 -7.75 2.56 10.24
C ALA A 86 -7.07 3.58 11.16
N PRO A 87 -7.77 4.66 11.56
CA PRO A 87 -7.21 5.64 12.48
C PRO A 87 -6.95 4.93 13.80
N ALA A 88 -5.68 4.66 14.07
CA ALA A 88 -5.28 4.12 15.36
C ALA A 88 -5.36 5.27 16.36
N GLY A 89 -6.45 5.35 17.14
CA GLY A 89 -6.46 6.22 18.31
C GLY A 89 -5.27 5.87 19.20
N ALA A 90 -4.40 6.85 19.50
CA ALA A 90 -3.19 6.81 20.35
C ALA A 90 -2.17 5.65 20.18
N ASP A 91 -2.48 4.60 19.43
CA ASP A 91 -1.77 3.31 19.43
C ASP A 91 -1.47 2.87 17.99
N VAL A 92 -0.97 3.82 17.18
CA VAL A 92 -0.48 3.66 15.79
C VAL A 92 0.53 2.51 15.65
N ALA A 93 1.17 2.13 16.75
CA ALA A 93 2.12 1.03 16.84
C ALA A 93 1.51 -0.37 16.63
N ALA A 94 0.19 -0.51 16.59
CA ALA A 94 -0.42 -1.81 16.85
C ALA A 94 -0.71 -2.67 15.60
N PHE A 95 -0.81 -2.10 14.38
CA PHE A 95 -0.95 -2.90 13.15
C PHE A 95 0.42 -3.29 12.56
N PRO A 96 0.81 -4.58 12.56
CA PRO A 96 2.13 -5.03 12.14
C PRO A 96 2.40 -4.74 10.66
N GLU A 97 3.63 -4.33 10.40
CA GLU A 97 4.13 -4.04 9.07
C GLU A 97 3.94 -5.20 8.08
N ASN A 98 4.26 -6.42 8.51
CA ASN A 98 4.10 -7.63 7.69
C ASN A 98 2.64 -7.87 7.28
N ALA A 99 1.69 -7.59 8.17
CA ALA A 99 0.27 -7.71 7.86
C ALA A 99 -0.15 -6.65 6.83
N ARG A 100 0.44 -5.45 6.90
CA ARG A 100 0.19 -4.37 5.93
C ARG A 100 0.75 -4.72 4.56
N LEU A 101 1.97 -5.25 4.51
CA LEU A 101 2.58 -5.72 3.27
C LEU A 101 1.80 -6.88 2.65
N GLN A 102 1.30 -7.82 3.46
CA GLN A 102 0.44 -8.91 2.99
C GLN A 102 -0.86 -8.37 2.38
N ALA A 103 -1.54 -7.44 3.06
CA ALA A 103 -2.76 -6.81 2.56
C ALA A 103 -2.53 -6.02 1.27
N PHE A 104 -1.46 -5.20 1.22
CA PHE A 104 -1.06 -4.47 0.03
C PHE A 104 -0.83 -5.41 -1.16
N SER A 105 -0.07 -6.48 -0.92
CA SER A 105 0.24 -7.50 -1.94
C SER A 105 -1.01 -8.20 -2.45
N LYS A 106 -1.97 -8.52 -1.56
CA LYS A 106 -3.25 -9.13 -1.92
C LYS A 106 -4.09 -8.20 -2.80
N VAL A 107 -4.26 -6.94 -2.41
CA VAL A 107 -5.01 -5.94 -3.21
C VAL A 107 -4.34 -5.74 -4.58
N LEU A 108 -3.01 -5.71 -4.59
CA LEU A 108 -2.22 -5.57 -5.79
C LEU A 108 -2.35 -6.77 -6.75
N ALA A 109 -2.47 -7.99 -6.21
CA ALA A 109 -2.77 -9.20 -6.99
C ALA A 109 -4.21 -9.16 -7.56
N LEU A 110 -5.20 -8.77 -6.75
CA LEU A 110 -6.59 -8.61 -7.18
C LEU A 110 -6.71 -7.59 -8.33
N TRP A 111 -5.99 -6.47 -8.25
CA TRP A 111 -5.95 -5.46 -9.31
C TRP A 111 -5.44 -6.05 -10.65
N GLY A 112 -4.44 -6.92 -10.60
CA GLY A 112 -3.87 -7.57 -11.79
C GLY A 112 -4.77 -8.67 -12.37
N HIS A 113 -5.40 -9.44 -11.49
CA HIS A 113 -6.31 -10.52 -11.87
C HIS A 113 -7.56 -9.97 -12.58
N TYR A 114 -8.19 -8.94 -12.02
CA TYR A 114 -9.43 -8.33 -12.54
C TYR A 114 -9.19 -7.27 -13.62
N ARG A 115 -8.27 -7.52 -14.56
CA ARG A 115 -7.88 -6.56 -15.60
C ARG A 115 -9.04 -6.07 -16.48
N HIS A 116 -10.09 -6.88 -16.61
CA HIS A 116 -11.28 -6.61 -17.44
C HIS A 116 -12.42 -5.91 -16.69
N SER A 117 -12.29 -5.68 -15.37
CA SER A 117 -13.30 -4.99 -14.56
C SER A 117 -12.80 -3.59 -14.16
N PRO A 118 -13.24 -2.51 -14.83
CA PRO A 118 -12.79 -1.15 -14.53
C PRO A 118 -13.13 -0.73 -13.10
N ALA A 119 -14.29 -1.18 -12.58
CA ALA A 119 -14.75 -0.87 -11.23
C ALA A 119 -13.81 -1.47 -10.17
N LEU A 120 -13.47 -2.76 -10.30
CA LEU A 120 -12.53 -3.41 -9.37
C LEU A 120 -11.13 -2.84 -9.46
N ARG A 121 -10.64 -2.51 -10.66
CA ARG A 121 -9.34 -1.85 -10.83
C ARG A 121 -9.31 -0.47 -10.18
N ALA A 122 -10.37 0.32 -10.34
CA ALA A 122 -10.47 1.63 -9.70
C ALA A 122 -10.53 1.51 -8.16
N CYS A 123 -11.32 0.55 -7.65
CA CYS A 123 -11.42 0.28 -6.22
C CYS A 123 -10.08 -0.16 -5.62
N ALA A 124 -9.41 -1.14 -6.24
CA ALA A 124 -8.11 -1.62 -5.79
C ALA A 124 -7.03 -0.53 -5.89
N GLN A 125 -7.02 0.25 -6.97
CA GLN A 125 -6.10 1.39 -7.08
C GLN A 125 -6.32 2.40 -5.94
N ALA A 126 -7.57 2.77 -5.67
CA ALA A 126 -7.90 3.70 -4.58
C ALA A 126 -7.46 3.14 -3.21
N ALA A 127 -7.64 1.84 -2.97
CA ALA A 127 -7.19 1.20 -1.74
C ALA A 127 -5.66 1.23 -1.60
N LEU A 128 -4.91 0.89 -2.65
CA LEU A 128 -3.44 0.95 -2.65
C LEU A 128 -2.93 2.38 -2.43
N GLN A 129 -3.57 3.38 -3.05
CA GLN A 129 -3.23 4.78 -2.84
C GLN A 129 -3.47 5.21 -1.40
N ARG A 130 -4.62 4.85 -0.80
CA ARG A 130 -4.90 5.13 0.62
C ARG A 130 -3.88 4.48 1.56
N MET A 131 -3.47 3.24 1.31
CA MET A 131 -2.44 2.54 2.09
C MET A 131 -1.11 3.29 2.09
N LEU A 132 -0.72 3.84 0.94
CA LEU A 132 0.50 4.62 0.79
C LEU A 132 0.38 6.02 1.37
N ASP A 133 -0.78 6.68 1.21
CA ASP A 133 -1.06 7.97 1.83
C ASP A 133 -0.94 7.88 3.36
N PHE A 134 -1.49 6.83 3.95
CA PHE A 134 -1.34 6.53 5.37
C PHE A 134 0.14 6.37 5.76
N ALA A 135 0.91 5.61 4.97
CA ALA A 135 2.33 5.41 5.24
C ALA A 135 3.16 6.70 5.09
N CYS A 136 2.79 7.57 4.15
CA CYS A 136 3.48 8.86 3.95
C CYS A 136 3.20 9.85 5.09
N ALA A 137 2.01 9.81 5.70
CA ALA A 137 1.65 10.67 6.82
C ALA A 137 2.55 10.48 8.05
N ASP A 138 3.12 9.28 8.22
CA ASP A 138 4.09 8.96 9.27
C ASP A 138 5.20 8.05 8.73
N LEU A 139 5.96 8.56 7.75
CA LEU A 139 7.00 7.74 7.12
C LEU A 139 8.10 7.32 8.11
N GLY A 140 8.34 8.08 9.18
CA GLY A 140 9.28 7.69 10.21
C GLY A 140 8.95 6.31 10.78
N ALA A 141 7.69 6.11 11.16
CA ALA A 141 7.20 4.83 11.67
C ALA A 141 6.95 3.78 10.57
N GLN A 142 6.74 4.19 9.32
CA GLN A 142 6.32 3.30 8.22
C GLN A 142 7.39 3.05 7.15
N ALA A 143 8.63 3.48 7.38
CA ALA A 143 9.72 3.41 6.40
C ALA A 143 9.96 2.01 5.85
N ALA A 144 10.01 1.00 6.72
CA ALA A 144 10.25 -0.38 6.32
C ALA A 144 9.12 -0.94 5.42
N PHE A 145 7.85 -0.59 5.70
CA PHE A 145 6.73 -0.97 4.83
C PHE A 145 6.87 -0.34 3.45
N VAL A 146 7.22 0.94 3.39
CA VAL A 146 7.38 1.67 2.13
C VAL A 146 8.56 1.13 1.32
N ASP A 147 9.67 0.85 1.98
CA ASP A 147 10.83 0.21 1.37
C ASP A 147 10.48 -1.17 0.80
N ALA A 148 9.81 -2.03 1.58
CA ALA A 148 9.39 -3.35 1.13
C ALA A 148 8.45 -3.29 -0.09
N VAL A 149 7.52 -2.32 -0.11
CA VAL A 149 6.64 -2.09 -1.26
C VAL A 149 7.45 -1.72 -2.50
N PHE A 150 8.35 -0.74 -2.42
CA PHE A 150 9.10 -0.28 -3.60
C PHE A 150 10.19 -1.24 -4.05
N SER A 151 10.87 -1.92 -3.13
CA SER A 151 11.79 -3.00 -3.43
C SER A 151 11.09 -4.12 -4.22
N ARG A 152 9.89 -4.50 -3.80
CA ARG A 152 9.06 -5.46 -4.55
C ARG A 152 8.65 -4.92 -5.91
N MET A 153 8.24 -3.64 -6.00
CA MET A 153 7.93 -3.01 -7.28
C MET A 153 9.11 -3.07 -8.24
N ALA A 154 10.32 -2.73 -7.79
CA ALA A 154 11.53 -2.74 -8.60
C ALA A 154 11.82 -4.15 -9.17
N VAL A 155 11.63 -5.20 -8.36
CA VAL A 155 11.80 -6.60 -8.79
C VAL A 155 10.73 -7.01 -9.82
N GLU A 156 9.49 -6.56 -9.66
CA GLU A 156 8.37 -6.93 -10.54
C GLU A 156 8.34 -6.19 -11.88
N VAL A 157 9.04 -5.06 -12.02
CA VAL A 157 9.13 -4.33 -13.29
C VAL A 157 9.98 -5.15 -14.27
N GLY A 158 9.37 -5.53 -15.39
CA GLY A 158 10.00 -6.32 -16.44
C GLY A 158 9.25 -6.20 -17.78
N PRO A 159 9.76 -6.81 -18.86
CA PRO A 159 9.26 -6.59 -20.21
C PRO A 159 7.84 -7.12 -20.45
N SER A 160 7.38 -8.08 -19.64
CA SER A 160 6.01 -8.64 -19.73
C SER A 160 5.00 -7.88 -18.87
N GLN A 161 5.41 -6.83 -18.17
CA GLN A 161 4.54 -6.08 -17.28
C GLN A 161 3.56 -5.21 -18.10
N PRO A 162 2.26 -5.18 -17.76
CA PRO A 162 1.32 -4.27 -18.43
C PRO A 162 1.62 -2.81 -18.07
N ALA A 163 1.49 -1.90 -19.05
CA ALA A 163 1.81 -0.49 -18.87
C ALA A 163 1.03 0.16 -17.71
N GLU A 164 -0.20 -0.26 -17.47
CA GLU A 164 -1.01 0.27 -16.37
C GLU A 164 -0.44 -0.09 -15.00
N ARG A 165 0.31 -1.19 -14.89
CA ARG A 165 1.00 -1.57 -13.65
C ARG A 165 2.18 -0.63 -13.40
N ALA A 166 2.92 -0.27 -14.45
CA ALA A 166 3.95 0.75 -14.35
C ALA A 166 3.36 2.11 -13.98
N LEU A 167 2.22 2.51 -14.57
CA LEU A 167 1.52 3.75 -14.21
C LEU A 167 1.09 3.77 -12.74
N LEU A 168 0.62 2.64 -12.21
CA LEU A 168 0.31 2.50 -10.78
C LEU A 168 1.55 2.75 -9.92
N TYR A 169 2.69 2.14 -10.26
CA TYR A 169 3.95 2.33 -9.53
C TYR A 169 4.45 3.77 -9.59
N LEU A 170 4.37 4.40 -10.77
CA LEU A 170 4.73 5.81 -10.93
C LEU A 170 3.82 6.73 -10.09
N ARG A 171 2.52 6.46 -9.99
CA ARG A 171 1.63 7.23 -9.10
C ARG A 171 2.03 7.09 -7.63
N CYS A 172 2.47 5.90 -7.22
CA CYS A 172 2.98 5.66 -5.86
C CYS A 172 4.26 6.47 -5.60
N LEU A 173 5.21 6.41 -6.54
CA LEU A 173 6.47 7.16 -6.47
C LEU A 173 6.26 8.68 -6.52
N GLN A 174 5.36 9.16 -7.38
CA GLN A 174 5.02 10.58 -7.48
C GLN A 174 4.53 11.12 -6.13
N ARG A 175 3.64 10.37 -5.46
CA ARG A 175 3.10 10.78 -4.17
C ARG A 175 4.22 10.94 -3.13
N LEU A 176 5.12 9.97 -3.06
CA LEU A 176 6.29 10.00 -2.18
C LEU A 176 7.19 11.21 -2.48
N MET A 177 7.54 11.45 -3.75
CA MET A 177 8.42 12.57 -4.16
C MET A 177 7.81 13.96 -3.93
N THR A 178 6.47 14.05 -3.91
CA THR A 178 5.74 15.30 -3.63
C THR A 178 5.46 15.53 -2.14
N HIS A 179 5.80 14.57 -1.28
CA HIS A 179 5.54 14.70 0.15
C HIS A 179 6.40 15.84 0.76
N PRO A 180 5.85 16.70 1.64
CA PRO A 180 6.61 17.81 2.24
C PRO A 180 7.89 17.36 2.96
N ALA A 181 7.86 16.19 3.61
CA ALA A 181 9.01 15.63 4.32
C ALA A 181 10.00 14.86 3.42
N ALA A 182 9.74 14.72 2.10
CA ALA A 182 10.62 14.00 1.18
C ALA A 182 12.06 14.54 1.17
N ARG A 183 12.22 15.86 1.36
CA ARG A 183 13.53 16.51 1.46
C ARG A 183 14.33 16.04 2.68
N GLN A 184 13.68 15.78 3.81
CA GLN A 184 14.37 15.31 5.01
C GLN A 184 14.83 13.86 4.84
N TRP A 185 14.02 13.04 4.17
CA TRP A 185 14.30 11.62 3.95
C TRP A 185 15.41 11.37 2.93
N SER A 186 15.57 12.25 1.94
CA SER A 186 16.64 12.16 0.96
C SER A 186 18.02 12.59 1.48
N VAL A 187 18.08 13.20 2.68
CA VAL A 187 19.26 13.91 3.21
C VAL A 187 19.85 13.24 4.46
N ALA A 188 19.04 12.55 5.28
CA ALA A 188 19.49 12.03 6.56
C ALA A 188 20.20 10.68 6.43
N GLU A 189 21.30 10.46 7.16
CA GLU A 189 21.89 9.12 7.40
C GLU A 189 20.87 8.24 8.13
N SER A 190 19.97 7.67 7.36
CA SER A 190 18.77 7.02 7.87
C SER A 190 18.44 5.85 6.94
N PRO A 191 17.81 4.77 7.45
CA PRO A 191 17.32 3.68 6.59
C PRO A 191 16.48 4.20 5.43
N GLN A 192 15.79 5.33 5.63
CA GLN A 192 14.99 6.02 4.63
C GLN A 192 15.83 6.55 3.45
N ALA A 193 17.05 7.02 3.68
CA ALA A 193 17.90 7.50 2.61
C ALA A 193 18.33 6.39 1.65
N SER A 194 18.58 5.18 2.16
CA SER A 194 18.98 4.03 1.31
C SER A 194 17.93 3.72 0.24
N PHE A 195 16.62 3.74 0.58
CA PHE A 195 15.59 3.49 -0.43
C PHE A 195 15.46 4.64 -1.44
N PHE A 196 15.66 5.89 -1.02
CA PHE A 196 15.62 7.06 -1.92
C PHE A 196 16.82 7.09 -2.86
N GLN A 197 17.97 6.56 -2.43
CA GLN A 197 19.22 6.54 -3.19
C GLN A 197 19.35 5.29 -4.08
N ASP A 198 18.77 4.15 -3.66
CA ASP A 198 18.93 2.87 -4.37
C ASP A 198 17.63 2.37 -5.01
N ALA A 199 16.59 2.10 -4.21
CA ALA A 199 15.38 1.42 -4.66
C ALA A 199 14.54 2.27 -5.62
N VAL A 200 14.35 3.56 -5.32
CA VAL A 200 13.58 4.49 -6.14
C VAL A 200 14.25 4.72 -7.50
N PRO A 201 15.54 5.08 -7.59
CA PRO A 201 16.22 5.23 -8.88
C PRO A 201 16.21 3.94 -9.70
N LEU A 202 16.43 2.77 -9.07
CA LEU A 202 16.37 1.49 -9.77
C LEU A 202 14.99 1.21 -10.36
N ALA A 203 13.92 1.45 -9.60
CA ALA A 203 12.56 1.30 -10.09
C ALA A 203 12.26 2.25 -11.27
N LEU A 204 12.65 3.52 -11.15
CA LEU A 204 12.46 4.52 -12.20
C LEU A 204 13.23 4.15 -13.48
N LEU A 205 14.47 3.67 -13.35
CA LEU A 205 15.29 3.22 -14.47
C LEU A 205 14.67 2.01 -15.17
N ARG A 206 14.27 0.97 -14.43
CA ARG A 206 13.62 -0.21 -15.01
C ARG A 206 12.31 0.14 -15.72
N ILE A 207 11.51 1.05 -15.15
CA ILE A 207 10.29 1.53 -15.80
C ILE A 207 10.64 2.31 -17.08
N GLY A 208 11.65 3.18 -17.04
CA GLY A 208 12.10 3.93 -18.21
C GLY A 208 12.62 3.03 -19.33
N GLU A 209 13.38 1.99 -19.00
CA GLU A 209 13.92 1.02 -19.95
C GLU A 209 12.80 0.25 -20.66
N HIS A 210 11.88 -0.33 -19.89
CA HIS A 210 10.83 -1.19 -20.44
C HIS A 210 9.66 -0.44 -21.10
N PHE A 211 9.46 0.84 -20.76
CA PHE A 211 8.35 1.64 -21.26
C PHE A 211 8.80 2.93 -21.97
N SER A 212 10.02 2.93 -22.52
CA SER A 212 10.66 4.07 -23.18
C SER A 212 9.88 4.69 -24.36
N THR A 213 8.91 3.97 -24.93
CA THR A 213 8.05 4.45 -26.03
C THR A 213 6.64 4.82 -25.58
N SER A 214 6.29 4.56 -24.32
CA SER A 214 4.95 4.83 -23.79
C SER A 214 4.84 6.27 -23.30
N ILE A 215 4.19 7.12 -24.09
CA ILE A 215 3.96 8.54 -23.75
C ILE A 215 3.27 8.69 -22.39
N SER A 216 2.29 7.84 -22.09
CA SER A 216 1.57 7.86 -20.81
C SER A 216 2.46 7.55 -19.61
N VAL A 217 3.45 6.66 -19.79
CA VAL A 217 4.39 6.32 -18.72
C VAL A 217 5.43 7.43 -18.59
N LEU A 218 6.00 7.88 -19.71
CA LEU A 218 7.00 8.96 -19.71
C LEU A 218 6.46 10.27 -19.12
N SER A 219 5.19 10.61 -19.38
CA SER A 219 4.58 11.83 -18.86
C SER A 219 4.46 11.85 -17.33
N LEU A 220 4.43 10.68 -16.67
CA LEU A 220 4.53 10.57 -15.21
C LEU A 220 5.97 10.36 -14.73
N LEU A 221 6.76 9.57 -15.45
CA LEU A 221 8.14 9.23 -15.08
C LEU A 221 9.03 10.48 -15.01
N LEU A 222 9.00 11.32 -16.05
CA LEU A 222 9.92 12.46 -16.16
C LEU A 222 9.73 13.49 -15.04
N PRO A 223 8.50 13.91 -14.66
CA PRO A 223 8.31 14.77 -13.50
C PRO A 223 8.84 14.16 -12.19
N ILE A 224 8.70 12.85 -11.99
CA ILE A 224 9.18 12.16 -10.79
C ILE A 224 10.70 12.16 -10.76
N VAL A 225 11.35 11.80 -11.87
CA VAL A 225 12.81 11.84 -12.01
C VAL A 225 13.33 13.25 -11.77
N ASN A 226 12.73 14.26 -12.41
CA ASN A 226 13.12 15.65 -12.20
C ASN A 226 13.00 16.05 -10.71
N ARG A 227 11.91 15.68 -10.04
CA ARG A 227 11.74 15.96 -8.61
C ARG A 227 12.79 15.25 -7.75
N ALA A 228 13.10 13.99 -8.03
CA ALA A 228 14.13 13.25 -7.33
C ALA A 228 15.51 13.92 -7.49
N CYS A 229 15.87 14.33 -8.72
CA CYS A 229 17.10 15.09 -8.97
C CYS A 229 17.17 16.39 -8.15
N TRP A 230 16.08 17.16 -8.09
CA TRP A 230 16.03 18.37 -7.27
C TRP A 230 16.20 18.11 -5.77
N LEU A 231 15.64 17.01 -5.25
CA LEU A 231 15.85 16.61 -3.85
C LEU A 231 17.33 16.28 -3.56
N CYS A 232 18.04 15.67 -4.51
CA CYS A 232 19.48 15.41 -4.40
C CYS A 232 20.32 16.69 -4.49
N VAL A 233 19.97 17.63 -5.37
CA VAL A 233 20.65 18.93 -5.47
C VAL A 233 20.47 19.74 -4.17
N ASP A 234 19.24 19.79 -3.65
CA ASP A 234 18.94 20.45 -2.37
C ASP A 234 19.74 19.84 -1.21
N HIS A 235 20.01 18.53 -1.26
CA HIS A 235 20.84 17.84 -0.26
C HIS A 235 22.29 18.30 -0.32
N TRP A 236 22.92 18.24 -1.50
CA TRP A 236 24.32 18.63 -1.66
C TRP A 236 24.56 20.10 -1.34
N ALA A 237 23.60 20.97 -1.64
CA ALA A 237 23.68 22.38 -1.27
C ALA A 237 23.69 22.59 0.25
N VAL A 238 22.91 21.81 1.01
CA VAL A 238 22.90 21.86 2.49
C VAL A 238 24.18 21.29 3.08
N ALA A 239 24.70 20.19 2.52
CA ALA A 239 25.95 19.59 2.97
C ALA A 239 27.15 20.54 2.77
N ALA A 240 27.23 21.18 1.59
CA ALA A 240 28.31 22.12 1.28
C ALA A 240 28.27 23.41 2.13
N GLY A 241 27.08 23.86 2.54
CA GLY A 241 26.93 25.03 3.42
C GLY A 241 27.18 24.76 4.91
N GLY A 242 27.23 23.48 5.32
CA GLY A 242 27.54 23.07 6.70
C GLY A 242 29.04 22.89 6.97
N GLU A 243 29.89 22.89 5.93
CA GLU A 243 31.35 22.79 6.05
C GLU A 243 32.03 24.14 6.32
N ASP A 244 31.31 25.27 6.21
CA ASP A 244 31.85 26.63 6.46
C ASP A 244 31.66 27.12 7.93
N GLU A 245 31.06 26.32 8.82
CA GLU A 245 30.90 26.64 10.27
C GLU A 245 31.74 25.72 11.20
N GLY A 246 32.79 25.07 10.67
CA GLY A 246 33.73 24.22 11.43
C GLY A 246 35.10 24.83 11.66
#